data_AF-A0A7J3R170-F1
#
_entry.id   AF-A0A7J3R170-F1
#
_cell.length_a   1.000
_cell.length_b   1.000
_cell.length_c   1.000
_cell.angle_alpha   90.00
_cell.angle_beta   90.00
_cell.angle_gamma   90.00
#
_symmetry.space_group_name_H-M   'P 1'
#
loop_
_entity.id
_entity.type
_entity.pdbx_description
1 polymer ?
#
loop_
_entity_poly.entity_id
_entity_poly.type
_entity_poly.pdbx_seq_one_letter_code
_entity_poly.pdbx_strand_id
1 'polypeptide(L)'
;MSAWIKGDIIIRFPTAAELSKKSPLSTLSLEPPVNAEVKIKEHYIDLLSICAGTKEATPQEREKAITELFRMLLMFRSANRIEGKILSDNVAARIEKLERDVQSLKRQIDQLVTCLLRKGLSKERVRKQPLDSSSSHVSG
;
A
#
# COMPACT_ATOMS: atom_id res chain seq x y z
N MET A 1 -5.95 2.50 8.54
CA MET A 1 -5.33 2.05 7.27
C MET A 1 -6.43 1.67 6.29
N SER A 2 -6.53 2.28 5.11
CA SER A 2 -7.47 1.79 4.09
C SER A 2 -6.81 0.63 3.34
N ALA A 3 -7.30 -0.60 3.52
CA ALA A 3 -6.86 -1.74 2.71
C ALA A 3 -7.19 -1.49 1.24
N TRP A 4 -6.24 -1.77 0.34
CA TRP A 4 -6.36 -1.54 -1.11
C TRP A 4 -7.14 -2.65 -1.82
N ILE A 5 -7.22 -3.81 -1.18
CA ILE A 5 -7.93 -4.98 -1.64
C ILE A 5 -8.74 -5.47 -0.45
N LYS A 6 -10.04 -5.66 -0.64
CA LYS A 6 -10.94 -6.25 0.34
C LYS A 6 -11.58 -7.48 -0.27
N GLY A 7 -12.09 -8.37 0.56
CA GLY A 7 -12.78 -9.54 0.07
C GLY A 7 -12.64 -10.68 1.04
N ASP A 8 -13.66 -11.52 1.03
CA ASP A 8 -13.68 -12.73 1.83
C ASP A 8 -13.18 -13.87 0.97
N ILE A 9 -12.16 -14.56 1.48
CA ILE A 9 -11.66 -15.79 0.90
C ILE A 9 -11.82 -16.93 1.90
N ILE A 10 -12.23 -18.08 1.39
CA ILE A 10 -12.30 -19.34 2.11
C ILE A 10 -11.20 -20.23 1.54
N ILE A 11 -10.27 -20.66 2.40
CA ILE A 11 -9.18 -21.56 2.03
C ILE A 11 -9.45 -22.93 2.65
N ARG A 12 -9.61 -23.95 1.81
CA ARG A 12 -9.80 -25.34 2.23
C ARG A 12 -8.47 -26.09 2.35
N PHE A 13 -8.04 -26.34 3.57
CA PHE A 13 -6.82 -27.10 3.83
C PHE A 13 -6.97 -28.59 3.48
N PRO A 14 -5.87 -29.28 3.12
CA PRO A 14 -5.87 -30.73 2.92
C PRO A 14 -6.33 -31.46 4.18
N THR A 15 -7.27 -32.39 4.03
CA THR A 15 -7.72 -33.21 5.17
C THR A 15 -6.84 -34.44 5.35
N ALA A 16 -6.78 -34.99 6.56
CA ALA A 16 -6.07 -36.24 6.85
C ALA A 16 -6.44 -37.38 5.88
N ALA A 17 -7.70 -37.46 5.44
CA ALA A 17 -8.18 -38.46 4.48
C ALA A 17 -7.69 -38.22 3.04
N GLU A 18 -7.37 -36.97 2.66
CA GLU A 18 -6.77 -36.65 1.37
C GLU A 18 -5.26 -36.88 1.39
N LEU A 19 -4.62 -36.63 2.54
CA LEU A 19 -3.20 -36.86 2.76
C LEU A 19 -2.86 -38.35 2.77
N SER A 20 -3.73 -39.19 3.35
CA SER A 20 -3.53 -40.65 3.40
C SER A 20 -3.65 -41.32 2.02
N LYS A 21 -4.46 -40.78 1.11
CA LYS A 21 -4.70 -41.35 -0.23
C LYS A 21 -3.58 -41.09 -1.24
N LYS A 22 -2.72 -40.09 -1.00
CA LYS A 22 -1.69 -39.65 -1.95
C LYS A 22 -0.33 -40.32 -1.81
N SER A 23 -0.19 -41.33 -0.94
CA SER A 23 1.10 -41.98 -0.70
C SER A 23 1.14 -43.44 -1.19
N PRO A 24 1.57 -43.69 -2.44
CA PRO A 24 2.17 -44.96 -2.82
C PRO A 24 3.69 -45.01 -2.51
N LEU A 25 4.30 -43.93 -2.00
CA LEU A 25 5.76 -43.81 -1.81
C LEU A 25 6.21 -43.25 -0.43
N SER A 26 5.31 -42.94 0.50
CA SER A 26 5.65 -42.35 1.81
C SER A 26 5.79 -43.36 2.96
N THR A 27 6.27 -44.58 2.69
CA THR A 27 6.71 -45.52 3.75
C THR A 27 7.84 -44.98 4.64
N LEU A 28 8.31 -43.74 4.40
CA LEU A 28 9.32 -43.03 5.17
C LEU A 28 8.79 -41.84 5.99
N SER A 29 7.51 -41.47 5.90
CA SER A 29 6.94 -40.41 6.74
C SER A 29 6.22 -41.04 7.93
N LEU A 30 6.92 -41.08 9.06
CA LEU A 30 6.51 -41.74 10.32
C LEU A 30 5.31 -41.06 11.02
N GLU A 31 4.75 -40.00 10.43
CA GLU A 31 3.76 -39.17 11.11
C GLU A 31 2.33 -39.52 10.72
N PRO A 32 1.43 -39.65 11.72
CA PRO A 32 0.02 -39.89 11.45
C PRO A 32 -0.58 -38.72 10.66
N PRO A 33 -1.45 -38.98 9.66
CA PRO A 33 -1.97 -37.98 8.74
C PRO A 33 -2.78 -36.85 9.39
N VAL A 34 -3.36 -37.11 10.58
CA VAL A 34 -4.01 -36.08 11.40
C VAL A 34 -3.00 -35.04 11.89
N ASN A 35 -1.80 -35.46 12.27
CA ASN A 35 -0.73 -34.57 12.72
C ASN A 35 -0.20 -33.71 11.56
N ALA A 36 -0.13 -34.29 10.36
CA ALA A 36 0.28 -33.58 9.16
C ALA A 36 -0.72 -32.46 8.78
N GLU A 37 -2.03 -32.69 8.90
CA GLU A 37 -3.04 -31.65 8.68
C GLU A 37 -2.88 -30.47 9.65
N VAL A 38 -2.73 -30.76 10.94
CA VAL A 38 -2.55 -29.74 11.98
C VAL A 38 -1.29 -28.92 11.70
N LYS A 39 -0.18 -29.57 11.39
CA LYS A 39 1.09 -28.89 11.08
C LYS A 39 1.00 -27.97 9.87
N ILE A 40 0.27 -28.35 8.83
CA ILE A 40 0.08 -27.48 7.65
C ILE A 40 -0.68 -26.21 8.04
N LYS A 41 -1.72 -26.35 8.88
CA LYS A 41 -2.50 -25.19 9.38
C LYS A 41 -1.67 -24.31 10.29
N GLU A 42 -0.95 -24.89 11.25
CA GLU A 42 -0.06 -24.17 12.15
C GLU A 42 1.02 -23.41 11.39
N HIS A 43 1.67 -24.06 10.42
CA HIS A 43 2.69 -23.43 9.59
C HIS A 43 2.12 -22.25 8.79
N TYR A 44 0.94 -22.40 8.19
CA TYR A 44 0.28 -21.32 7.47
C TYR A 44 -0.04 -20.11 8.38
N ILE A 45 -0.54 -20.37 9.59
CA ILE A 45 -0.83 -19.33 10.60
C ILE A 45 0.46 -18.63 11.03
N ASP A 46 1.56 -19.37 11.20
CA ASP A 46 2.84 -18.80 11.59
C ASP A 46 3.39 -17.85 10.51
N LEU A 47 3.36 -18.28 9.24
CA LEU A 47 3.74 -17.44 8.10
C LEU A 47 2.91 -16.16 8.01
N LEU A 48 1.59 -16.26 8.21
CA LEU A 48 0.71 -15.09 8.26
C LEU A 48 1.07 -14.15 9.41
N SER A 49 1.39 -14.70 10.57
CA SER A 49 1.75 -13.91 11.76
C SER A 49 3.06 -13.14 11.55
N ILE A 50 4.05 -13.77 10.91
CA ILE A 50 5.30 -13.10 10.50
C ILE A 50 5.02 -11.99 9.49
N CYS A 51 4.20 -12.26 8.47
CA CYS A 51 3.88 -11.28 7.42
C CYS A 51 3.04 -10.10 7.95
N ALA A 52 2.14 -10.36 8.90
CA ALA A 52 1.33 -9.34 9.57
C ALA A 52 2.13 -8.51 10.59
N GLY A 53 3.35 -8.95 10.94
CA GLY A 53 4.19 -8.32 11.94
C GLY A 53 3.71 -8.56 13.38
N THR A 54 2.83 -9.54 13.61
CA THR A 54 2.41 -9.94 14.96
C THR A 54 3.45 -10.84 15.64
N LYS A 55 4.23 -11.57 14.84
CA LYS A 55 5.40 -12.34 15.30
C LYS A 55 6.68 -11.61 14.89
N GLU A 56 7.58 -11.41 15.85
CA GLU A 56 8.90 -10.85 15.57
C GLU A 56 9.71 -11.80 14.69
N ALA A 57 10.30 -11.23 13.64
CA ALA A 57 11.13 -11.94 12.69
C ALA A 57 12.14 -10.97 12.10
N THR A 58 13.32 -11.47 11.78
CA THR A 58 14.34 -10.71 11.06
C THR A 58 13.84 -10.31 9.66
N PRO A 59 14.45 -9.29 9.02
CA PRO A 59 14.07 -8.92 7.64
C PRO A 59 14.17 -10.09 6.65
N GLN A 60 15.18 -10.94 6.81
CA GLN A 60 15.43 -12.12 5.96
C GLN A 60 14.35 -13.20 6.17
N GLU A 61 13.99 -13.47 7.42
CA GLU A 61 12.91 -14.41 7.75
C GLU A 61 11.56 -13.91 7.24
N ARG A 62 11.32 -12.59 7.30
CA ARG A 62 10.10 -11.99 6.77
C ARG A 62 10.00 -12.17 5.25
N GLU A 63 11.08 -11.92 4.51
CA GLU A 63 11.12 -12.12 3.06
C GLU A 63 10.90 -13.59 2.68
N LYS A 64 11.53 -14.50 3.42
CA LYS A 64 11.30 -15.94 3.26
C LYS A 64 9.85 -16.31 3.56
N ALA A 65 9.27 -15.79 4.65
CA ALA A 65 7.89 -16.07 5.03
C ALA A 65 6.89 -15.56 3.98
N ILE A 66 7.12 -14.37 3.42
CA ILE A 66 6.31 -13.83 2.31
C ILE A 66 6.39 -14.79 1.12
N THR A 67 7.59 -15.20 0.71
CA THR A 67 7.80 -16.10 -0.42
C THR A 67 7.09 -17.45 -0.21
N GLU A 68 7.20 -18.01 0.98
CA GLU A 68 6.62 -19.31 1.34
C GLU A 68 5.09 -19.24 1.43
N LEU A 69 4.55 -18.16 2.00
CA LEU A 69 3.12 -17.88 2.02
C LEU A 69 2.55 -17.77 0.59
N PHE A 70 3.23 -17.06 -0.30
CA PHE A 70 2.84 -16.96 -1.70
C PHE A 70 2.84 -18.31 -2.40
N ARG A 71 3.86 -19.16 -2.18
CA ARG A 71 3.90 -20.52 -2.73
C ARG A 71 2.74 -21.36 -2.24
N MET A 72 2.42 -21.32 -0.94
CA MET A 72 1.26 -22.04 -0.39
C MET A 72 -0.06 -21.56 -1.01
N LEU A 73 -0.25 -20.25 -1.16
CA LEU A 73 -1.43 -19.69 -1.81
C LEU A 73 -1.57 -20.15 -3.27
N LEU A 74 -0.46 -20.20 -4.02
CA LEU A 74 -0.45 -20.72 -5.38
C LEU A 74 -0.81 -22.21 -5.44
N MET A 75 -0.29 -23.02 -4.51
CA MET A 75 -0.65 -24.44 -4.42
C MET A 75 -2.13 -24.65 -4.05
N PHE A 76 -2.67 -23.86 -3.13
CA PHE A 76 -4.10 -23.92 -2.82
C PHE A 76 -4.94 -23.46 -4.01
N ARG A 77 -4.51 -22.44 -4.75
CA ARG A 77 -5.22 -21.98 -5.94
C ARG A 77 -5.21 -23.04 -7.05
N SER A 78 -4.07 -23.67 -7.34
CA SER A 78 -3.96 -24.71 -8.37
C SER A 78 -4.76 -25.96 -8.02
N ALA A 79 -4.92 -26.25 -6.73
CA ALA A 79 -5.77 -27.32 -6.23
C ALA A 79 -7.27 -26.94 -6.10
N ASN A 80 -7.69 -25.77 -6.60
CA ASN A 80 -9.06 -25.26 -6.46
C ASN A 80 -9.57 -25.22 -5.00
N ARG A 81 -8.67 -24.91 -4.06
CA ARG A 81 -8.92 -24.83 -2.61
C ARG A 81 -9.22 -23.43 -2.11
N ILE A 82 -9.05 -22.41 -2.95
CA ILE A 82 -9.38 -21.01 -2.61
C ILE A 82 -10.67 -20.64 -3.31
N GLU A 83 -11.68 -20.30 -2.52
CA GLU A 83 -12.95 -19.72 -2.96
C GLU A 83 -13.08 -18.31 -2.39
N GLY A 84 -13.81 -17.43 -3.07
CA GLY A 84 -14.02 -16.08 -2.57
C GLY A 84 -14.07 -15.04 -3.65
N LYS A 85 -14.63 -13.88 -3.30
CA LYS A 85 -14.70 -12.72 -4.17
C LYS A 85 -13.76 -11.66 -3.62
N ILE A 86 -12.67 -11.42 -4.35
CA ILE A 86 -11.83 -10.25 -4.11
C ILE A 86 -12.64 -9.05 -4.60
N LEU A 87 -13.17 -8.28 -3.66
CA LEU A 87 -13.77 -6.97 -3.91
C LEU A 87 -12.61 -6.00 -4.12
N SER A 88 -12.21 -5.77 -5.37
CA SER A 88 -11.43 -4.57 -5.66
C SER A 88 -12.36 -3.38 -5.38
N ASP A 89 -12.03 -2.61 -4.34
CA ASP A 89 -12.62 -1.28 -4.18
C ASP A 89 -12.38 -0.54 -5.50
N ASN A 90 -13.40 0.16 -6.03
CA ASN A 90 -13.41 0.78 -7.35
C ASN A 90 -12.16 1.66 -7.58
N VAL A 91 -11.09 1.05 -8.11
CA VAL A 91 -9.77 1.66 -8.27
C VAL A 91 -9.89 2.86 -9.20
N ALA A 92 -10.72 2.74 -10.23
CA ALA A 92 -11.01 3.83 -11.17
C ALA A 92 -11.60 5.05 -10.46
N ALA A 93 -12.63 4.88 -9.62
CA ALA A 93 -13.23 5.99 -8.87
C ALA A 93 -12.23 6.68 -7.91
N ARG A 94 -11.29 5.91 -7.35
CA ARG A 94 -10.24 6.46 -6.47
C ARG A 94 -9.14 7.18 -7.25
N ILE A 95 -8.74 6.67 -8.40
CA ILE A 95 -7.82 7.35 -9.33
C ILE A 95 -8.45 8.68 -9.77
N GLU A 96 -9.70 8.65 -10.18
CA GLU A 96 -10.44 9.84 -10.61
C GLU A 96 -10.56 10.87 -9.48
N LYS A 97 -10.77 10.42 -8.23
CA LYS A 97 -10.71 11.31 -7.06
C LYS A 97 -9.32 11.92 -6.87
N LEU A 98 -8.27 11.11 -6.97
CA LEU A 98 -6.89 11.56 -6.80
C LEU A 98 -6.51 12.61 -7.87
N GLU A 99 -6.91 12.38 -9.12
CA GLU A 99 -6.71 13.32 -10.22
C GLU A 99 -7.42 14.65 -9.98
N ARG A 100 -8.66 14.63 -9.46
CA ARG A 100 -9.39 15.85 -9.06
C ARG A 100 -8.68 16.59 -7.94
N ASP A 101 -8.22 15.88 -6.91
CA ASP A 101 -7.53 16.48 -5.76
C ASP A 101 -6.21 17.14 -6.20
N VAL A 102 -5.44 16.49 -7.09
CA VAL A 102 -4.21 17.04 -7.69
C VAL A 102 -4.49 18.28 -8.53
N GLN A 103 -5.54 18.28 -9.36
CA GLN A 103 -5.92 19.46 -10.13
C GLN A 103 -6.33 20.63 -9.24
N SER A 104 -7.05 20.36 -8.15
CA SER A 104 -7.45 21.36 -7.16
C SER A 104 -6.23 21.99 -6.48
N LEU A 105 -5.29 21.16 -6.01
CA LEU A 105 -4.02 21.60 -5.41
C LEU A 105 -3.21 22.47 -6.36
N LYS A 106 -3.12 22.07 -7.64
CA LYS A 106 -2.41 22.86 -8.66
C LYS A 106 -3.02 24.27 -8.80
N ARG A 107 -4.35 24.37 -8.85
CA ARG A 107 -5.05 25.68 -8.90
C ARG A 107 -4.78 26.53 -7.66
N GLN A 108 -4.79 25.91 -6.48
CA GLN A 108 -4.49 26.62 -5.23
C GLN A 108 -3.05 27.15 -5.21
N ILE A 109 -2.09 26.35 -5.68
CA ILE A 109 -0.68 26.76 -5.80
C ILE A 109 -0.55 27.91 -6.81
N ASP A 110 -1.17 27.82 -7.98
CA ASP A 110 -1.12 28.88 -9.00
C ASP A 110 -1.71 30.21 -8.47
N GLN A 111 -2.81 30.15 -7.71
CA GLN A 111 -3.40 31.31 -7.04
C GLN A 111 -2.46 31.90 -5.97
N LEU A 112 -1.78 31.05 -5.21
CA LEU A 112 -0.86 31.45 -4.16
C LEU A 112 0.39 32.10 -4.75
N VAL A 113 0.96 31.51 -5.80
CA VAL A 113 2.07 32.07 -6.60
C VAL A 113 1.68 33.42 -7.20
N THR A 114 0.49 33.53 -7.80
CA THR A 114 -0.01 34.79 -8.36
C THR A 114 -0.17 35.87 -7.29
N CYS A 115 -0.70 35.51 -6.12
CA CYS A 115 -0.82 36.43 -4.98
C CYS A 115 0.56 36.91 -4.49
N LEU A 116 1.53 36.01 -4.36
CA LEU A 116 2.88 36.35 -3.92
C LEU A 116 3.60 37.24 -4.93
N LEU A 117 3.52 36.92 -6.23
CA LEU A 117 4.09 37.74 -7.30
C LEU A 117 3.44 39.12 -7.40
N ARG A 118 2.10 39.20 -7.26
CA ARG A 118 1.39 40.48 -7.22
C ARG A 118 1.80 41.33 -6.01
N LYS A 119 1.98 40.73 -4.83
CA LYS A 119 2.48 41.42 -3.63
C LYS A 119 3.95 41.85 -3.74
N GLY A 120 4.78 41.07 -4.43
CA GLY A 120 6.16 41.46 -4.77
C GLY A 120 6.22 42.67 -5.70
N LEU A 121 5.43 42.67 -6.77
CA LEU A 121 5.34 43.77 -7.73
C LEU A 121 4.71 45.05 -7.13
N SER A 122 3.77 44.92 -6.19
CA SER A 122 3.21 46.07 -5.47
C SER A 122 4.20 46.77 -4.54
N LYS A 123 5.20 46.06 -3.98
CA LYS A 123 6.26 46.69 -3.17
C LYS A 123 7.28 47.46 -4.03
N GLU A 124 7.55 47.00 -5.25
CA GLU A 124 8.45 47.67 -6.18
C GLU A 124 7.87 49.01 -6.71
N ARG A 125 6.56 49.07 -6.95
CA ARG A 125 5.89 50.29 -7.46
C ARG A 125 5.84 51.45 -6.46
N VAL A 126 5.83 51.19 -5.15
CA VAL A 126 5.80 52.26 -4.13
C VAL A 126 7.18 52.92 -3.96
N ARG A 127 8.28 52.29 -4.42
CA ARG A 127 9.65 52.82 -4.31
C ARG A 127 10.12 53.66 -5.51
N LYS A 128 9.33 53.80 -6.57
CA LYS A 128 9.67 54.61 -7.75
C LYS A 128 8.67 55.76 -7.95
N GLN A 129 8.63 56.70 -7.02
CA GLN A 129 8.33 58.10 -7.35
C GLN A 129 9.65 58.87 -7.33
N PRO A 130 10.15 59.36 -8.47
CA PRO A 130 11.11 60.44 -8.49
C PRO A 130 10.33 61.75 -8.65
N LEU A 131 10.65 62.76 -7.84
CA LEU A 131 10.87 64.10 -8.36
C LEU A 131 11.57 64.95 -7.30
N ASP A 132 12.78 65.30 -7.70
CA ASP A 132 13.73 66.17 -7.07
C ASP A 132 13.12 67.50 -6.63
N SER A 133 13.61 67.92 -5.47
CA SER A 133 14.07 69.27 -5.16
C SER A 133 14.08 70.27 -6.33
N SER A 134 13.21 71.28 -6.26
CA SER A 134 13.57 72.63 -6.67
C SER A 134 14.00 73.42 -5.43
N SER A 135 15.31 73.52 -5.30
CA SER A 135 16.08 74.35 -4.37
C SER A 135 15.69 75.82 -4.44
N SER A 136 15.61 76.43 -3.26
CA SER A 136 15.78 77.87 -3.00
C SER A 136 17.07 78.46 -3.57
N HIS A 137 17.01 79.72 -4.05
CA HIS A 137 18.00 80.83 -3.98
C HIS A 137 17.68 81.85 -5.11
N VAL A 138 17.82 83.18 -5.03
CA VAL A 138 18.62 84.12 -4.23
C VAL A 138 17.88 85.48 -4.15
N SER A 139 18.13 86.22 -3.06
CA SER A 139 17.83 87.64 -2.85
C SER A 139 18.37 88.60 -3.93
N GLY A 140 17.71 89.74 -4.07
CA GLY A 140 18.16 90.95 -4.77
C GLY A 140 17.16 92.07 -4.53
#